data_AF-A0A2S9XSJ9-F1
#
_entry.id   AF-A0A2S9XSJ9-F1
#
_cell.length_a   1.000
_cell.length_b   1.000
_cell.length_c   1.000
_cell.angle_alpha   90.00
_cell.angle_beta   90.00
_cell.angle_gamma   90.00
#
_symmetry.space_group_name_H-M   'P 1'
#
loop_
_entity.id
_entity.type
_entity.pdbx_description
1 polymer ?
#
loop_
_entity_poly.entity_id
_entity_poly.type
_entity_poly.pdbx_seq_one_letter_code
_entity_poly.pdbx_strand_id
1 'polypeptide(L)'
;MCDEEEEEEAPRERLVRLEEPNVLDEAVPEGAFTICFSGTACTRDEGEVTREARRNTGERGACDKRIYCDETGYIPVRMHLEISGELTATSPSITVRGVGENDWAEPDNESEALLLDGPLDVPTSLVKYCSSYSGGDQFSSGEQLKGHAVTALALHAANLAADASAETINFIGHSRGGVSAIMAAWFLFAYGSRAVRNTPVNIFAIDPVPGPGNWYSIMTQLAPNVAHYVGVYAWDMCSRNGDVGFRPLVPRPNMGMGPELPDDKEPCATEVRRAAWHNLAAAWQRQDPLMPLARDQPAKYELFACRGRHGTVAGNATSNGDYDPNDAGNIPDPGTGVLSDPDRDPNYLAEEVKSVPKLVYRMARGYLSEWGTDFRQRSAVQETALALRHQMNLDHGLFDSMGGGATRTSMRSGRPWVRTISATSGRNPLGYSYMDDVVGDPPYTMAYPVTSERAKAGWVKWRFL
;
A
#
# COMPACT_ATOMS: atom_id res chain seq x y z
N MET A 1 -16.92 51.44 -7.13
CA MET A 1 -17.69 52.69 -7.29
C MET A 1 -18.75 52.43 -8.33
N CYS A 2 -19.92 53.01 -8.10
CA CYS A 2 -21.19 52.86 -8.83
C CYS A 2 -22.00 51.64 -8.40
N ASP A 3 -23.27 51.75 -8.01
CA ASP A 3 -24.05 52.69 -7.20
C ASP A 3 -25.38 51.96 -6.99
N GLU A 4 -26.02 52.21 -5.85
CA GLU A 4 -27.35 51.69 -5.52
C GLU A 4 -28.41 52.39 -6.37
N GLU A 5 -29.33 51.62 -6.94
CA GLU A 5 -30.68 52.11 -7.27
C GLU A 5 -31.69 51.15 -6.63
N GLU A 6 -32.46 51.70 -5.69
CA GLU A 6 -33.66 51.12 -5.12
C GLU A 6 -34.81 51.19 -6.14
N GLU A 7 -35.40 50.05 -6.48
CA GLU A 7 -36.78 49.98 -6.96
C GLU A 7 -37.57 49.02 -6.06
N GLU A 8 -38.56 49.59 -5.38
CA GLU A 8 -39.52 48.92 -4.52
C GLU A 8 -40.78 48.57 -5.35
N GLU A 9 -41.05 47.28 -5.62
CA GLU A 9 -42.39 46.86 -6.03
C GLU A 9 -42.75 45.39 -5.69
N ALA A 10 -43.83 45.27 -4.90
CA ALA A 10 -44.81 44.19 -4.75
C ALA A 10 -44.42 42.82 -4.11
N PRO A 11 -45.30 42.25 -3.24
CA PRO A 11 -45.02 41.04 -2.48
C PRO A 11 -45.13 39.81 -3.40
N ARG A 12 -44.00 39.16 -3.68
CA ARG A 12 -44.01 37.83 -4.30
C ARG A 12 -44.38 36.78 -3.27
N GLU A 13 -45.46 36.08 -3.57
CA GLU A 13 -45.88 34.83 -2.93
C GLU A 13 -44.67 33.95 -2.66
N ARG A 14 -44.51 33.56 -1.40
CA ARG A 14 -43.49 32.63 -0.96
C ARG A 14 -43.77 31.29 -1.64
N LEU A 15 -43.06 31.02 -2.73
CA LEU A 15 -42.96 29.68 -3.32
C LEU A 15 -42.68 28.70 -2.19
N VAL A 16 -43.62 27.77 -2.01
CA VAL A 16 -43.45 26.58 -1.18
C VAL A 16 -42.20 25.88 -1.72
N ARG A 17 -41.12 25.88 -0.94
CA ARG A 17 -40.00 24.97 -1.17
C ARG A 17 -40.60 23.57 -1.08
N LEU A 18 -40.55 22.84 -2.19
CA LEU A 18 -40.72 21.39 -2.17
C LEU A 18 -39.59 20.87 -1.30
N GLU A 19 -39.91 20.54 -0.04
CA GLU A 19 -39.03 19.82 0.84
C GLU A 19 -38.70 18.49 0.17
N GLU A 20 -37.40 18.25 -0.06
CA GLU A 20 -36.90 16.95 -0.47
C GLU A 20 -37.33 15.92 0.58
N PRO A 21 -37.75 14.71 0.16
CA PRO A 21 -38.31 13.73 1.07
C PRO A 21 -37.30 13.36 2.15
N ASN A 22 -37.78 13.46 3.39
CA ASN A 22 -37.12 13.07 4.62
C ASN A 22 -36.69 11.60 4.50
N VAL A 23 -35.42 11.36 4.15
CA VAL A 23 -34.82 10.02 4.23
C VAL A 23 -34.69 9.72 5.71
N LEU A 24 -35.50 8.78 6.17
CA LEU A 24 -35.44 8.24 7.52
C LEU A 24 -34.00 7.84 7.82
N ASP A 25 -33.45 8.35 8.93
CA ASP A 25 -32.15 7.97 9.48
C ASP A 25 -32.06 6.44 9.60
N GLU A 26 -31.52 5.80 8.58
CA GLU A 26 -30.92 4.48 8.72
C GLU A 26 -29.70 4.68 9.63
N ALA A 27 -29.69 3.98 10.77
CA ALA A 27 -28.63 4.07 11.75
C ALA A 27 -27.28 3.81 11.06
N VAL A 28 -26.50 4.88 10.87
CA VAL A 28 -25.12 4.82 10.40
C VAL A 28 -24.35 3.94 11.39
N PRO A 29 -23.69 2.86 10.95
CA PRO A 29 -22.85 2.07 11.84
C PRO A 29 -21.79 2.97 12.49
N GLU A 30 -21.80 3.07 13.82
CA GLU A 30 -20.74 3.74 14.58
C GLU A 30 -19.41 2.99 14.37
N GLY A 31 -18.35 3.70 13.98
CA GLY A 31 -16.98 3.16 13.94
C GLY A 31 -16.30 3.11 12.58
N ALA A 32 -15.10 2.52 12.56
CA ALA A 32 -14.27 2.42 11.36
C ALA A 32 -14.46 1.10 10.61
N PHE A 33 -14.50 1.15 9.28
CA PHE A 33 -14.46 -0.03 8.40
C PHE A 33 -13.08 -0.19 7.78
N THR A 34 -12.47 -1.37 7.92
CA THR A 34 -11.08 -1.61 7.47
C THR A 34 -10.98 -2.56 6.29
N ILE A 35 -10.44 -2.11 5.16
CA ILE A 35 -10.14 -2.97 4.01
C ILE A 35 -8.66 -3.34 3.96
N CYS A 36 -8.40 -4.64 3.87
CA CYS A 36 -7.07 -5.23 3.88
C CYS A 36 -6.71 -5.78 2.49
N PHE A 37 -5.77 -5.14 1.80
CA PHE A 37 -5.41 -5.44 0.42
C PHE A 37 -4.17 -6.34 0.33
N SER A 38 -4.33 -7.51 -0.27
CA SER A 38 -3.23 -8.42 -0.58
C SER A 38 -2.40 -7.95 -1.79
N GLY A 39 -1.12 -8.32 -1.80
CA GLY A 39 -0.15 -8.01 -2.85
C GLY A 39 -0.30 -8.90 -4.08
N THR A 40 0.54 -8.70 -5.10
CA THR A 40 0.59 -9.63 -6.24
C THR A 40 0.96 -11.03 -5.78
N ALA A 41 0.28 -12.03 -6.34
CA ALA A 41 0.50 -13.43 -5.98
C ALA A 41 0.16 -13.78 -4.52
N CYS A 42 -0.71 -13.00 -3.86
CA CYS A 42 -1.16 -13.26 -2.50
C CYS A 42 -2.69 -13.48 -2.45
N THR A 43 -3.12 -14.49 -1.71
CA THR A 43 -4.55 -14.83 -1.51
C THR A 43 -5.20 -13.98 -0.39
N ARG A 44 -6.51 -14.16 -0.15
CA ARG A 44 -7.26 -13.47 0.94
C ARG A 44 -7.01 -14.04 2.34
N ASP A 45 -6.37 -15.19 2.40
CA ASP A 45 -5.97 -15.95 3.59
C ASP A 45 -4.46 -16.24 3.59
N GLU A 46 -3.70 -15.47 2.80
CA GLU A 46 -2.26 -15.56 2.68
C GLU A 46 -1.60 -15.51 4.06
N GLY A 47 -0.64 -16.40 4.31
CA GLY A 47 0.08 -16.47 5.58
C GLY A 47 -0.72 -17.03 6.77
N GLU A 48 -2.00 -17.32 6.59
CA GLU A 48 -2.85 -17.96 7.61
C GLU A 48 -3.17 -19.42 7.24
N VAL A 49 -3.36 -19.68 5.95
CA VAL A 49 -3.68 -21.01 5.41
C VAL A 49 -2.59 -21.45 4.44
N THR A 50 -2.11 -22.69 4.59
CA THR A 50 -1.25 -23.30 3.58
C THR A 50 -2.14 -23.92 2.51
N ARG A 51 -1.98 -23.49 1.26
CA ARG A 51 -2.72 -24.01 0.09
C ARG A 51 -1.78 -24.82 -0.78
N GLU A 52 -2.20 -25.99 -1.25
CA GLU A 52 -1.37 -26.78 -2.17
C GLU A 52 -1.22 -26.10 -3.54
N ALA A 53 -0.07 -26.30 -4.19
CA ALA A 53 0.20 -25.76 -5.50
C ALA A 53 -0.74 -26.38 -6.56
N ARG A 54 -1.11 -25.57 -7.56
CA ARG A 54 -1.97 -25.98 -8.67
C ARG A 54 -1.21 -26.92 -9.64
N ARG A 55 -1.10 -28.21 -9.27
CA ARG A 55 -0.61 -29.35 -10.11
C ARG A 55 0.91 -29.37 -10.44
N ASN A 56 1.36 -30.56 -10.85
CA ASN A 56 2.73 -31.02 -11.20
C ASN A 56 3.44 -30.26 -12.36
N THR A 57 3.37 -28.93 -12.45
CA THR A 57 4.05 -28.15 -13.49
C THR A 57 5.34 -27.48 -13.03
N GLY A 58 5.64 -27.51 -11.73
CA GLY A 58 6.86 -26.90 -11.19
C GLY A 58 6.90 -25.37 -11.31
N GLU A 59 5.79 -24.70 -11.62
CA GLU A 59 5.66 -23.25 -11.57
C GLU A 59 5.07 -22.81 -10.22
N ARG A 60 5.56 -21.65 -9.75
CA ARG A 60 5.42 -21.03 -8.42
C ARG A 60 4.34 -21.59 -7.49
N GLY A 61 4.80 -22.02 -6.31
CA GLY A 61 4.09 -22.84 -5.36
C GLY A 61 2.99 -22.14 -4.56
N ALA A 62 2.05 -22.98 -4.13
CA ALA A 62 1.43 -23.00 -2.81
C ALA A 62 1.66 -21.75 -1.94
N CYS A 63 0.59 -21.08 -1.52
CA CYS A 63 0.65 -20.27 -0.31
C CYS A 63 1.15 -21.17 0.83
N ASP A 64 2.28 -20.83 1.46
CA ASP A 64 2.81 -21.57 2.59
C ASP A 64 3.00 -20.63 3.78
N LYS A 65 2.17 -20.84 4.81
CA LYS A 65 2.23 -20.02 6.03
C LYS A 65 3.59 -20.05 6.73
N ARG A 66 4.42 -21.08 6.48
CA ARG A 66 5.79 -21.19 7.04
C ARG A 66 6.74 -20.09 6.54
N ILE A 67 6.40 -19.40 5.46
CA ILE A 67 7.16 -18.23 4.96
C ILE A 67 7.06 -17.06 5.96
N TYR A 68 5.96 -16.98 6.70
CA TYR A 68 5.60 -15.81 7.47
C TYR A 68 5.95 -15.96 8.95
N CYS A 69 6.23 -14.83 9.61
CA CYS A 69 6.33 -14.78 11.06
C CYS A 69 5.00 -15.21 11.66
N ASP A 70 5.05 -16.17 12.58
CA ASP A 70 3.87 -16.79 13.20
C ASP A 70 3.02 -15.78 13.97
N GLU A 71 3.65 -14.79 14.61
CA GLU A 71 2.91 -13.75 15.35
C GLU A 71 2.29 -12.69 14.45
N THR A 72 2.72 -12.56 13.20
CA THR A 72 2.23 -11.49 12.30
C THR A 72 1.51 -11.99 11.07
N GLY A 73 1.65 -13.27 10.70
CA GLY A 73 1.22 -13.81 9.41
C GLY A 73 1.70 -12.95 8.24
N TYR A 74 0.90 -12.93 7.18
CA TYR A 74 0.95 -11.87 6.18
C TYR A 74 0.14 -10.67 6.70
N ILE A 75 0.80 -9.54 6.93
CA ILE A 75 0.29 -8.46 7.79
C ILE A 75 -1.11 -7.96 7.39
N PRO A 76 -1.44 -7.67 6.11
CA PRO A 76 -2.79 -7.23 5.75
C PRO A 76 -3.87 -8.26 6.13
N VAL A 77 -3.63 -9.55 5.89
CA VAL A 77 -4.59 -10.62 6.20
C VAL A 77 -4.69 -10.85 7.71
N ARG A 78 -3.56 -10.82 8.43
CA ARG A 78 -3.56 -10.91 9.90
C ARG A 78 -4.34 -9.76 10.54
N MET A 79 -4.21 -8.52 10.04
CA MET A 79 -5.00 -7.38 10.53
C MET A 79 -6.49 -7.68 10.43
N HIS A 80 -6.96 -8.14 9.25
CA HIS A 80 -8.36 -8.50 9.06
C HIS A 80 -8.82 -9.57 10.06
N LEU A 81 -8.05 -10.66 10.22
CA LEU A 81 -8.38 -11.73 11.14
C LEU A 81 -8.46 -11.26 12.60
N GLU A 82 -7.58 -10.34 13.01
CA GLU A 82 -7.59 -9.80 14.38
C GLU A 82 -8.71 -8.78 14.62
N ILE A 83 -9.13 -8.06 13.58
CA ILE A 83 -10.25 -7.11 13.61
C ILE A 83 -11.58 -7.87 13.65
N SER A 84 -11.78 -8.79 12.71
CA SER A 84 -13.07 -9.45 12.51
C SER A 84 -13.21 -10.76 13.30
N GLY A 85 -12.11 -11.40 13.68
CA GLY A 85 -12.08 -12.69 14.38
C GLY A 85 -12.10 -13.91 13.46
N GLU A 86 -12.46 -13.74 12.19
CA GLU A 86 -12.57 -14.81 11.18
C GLU A 86 -12.14 -14.28 9.81
N LEU A 87 -11.53 -15.12 8.97
CA LEU A 87 -11.01 -14.74 7.64
C LEU A 87 -12.10 -14.43 6.63
N THR A 88 -13.25 -15.10 6.71
CA THR A 88 -14.37 -14.94 5.77
C THR A 88 -15.32 -13.81 6.17
N ALA A 89 -15.03 -13.12 7.27
CA ALA A 89 -15.87 -12.03 7.73
C ALA A 89 -15.85 -10.87 6.73
N THR A 90 -16.98 -10.17 6.62
CA THR A 90 -17.12 -8.98 5.76
C THR A 90 -17.27 -7.70 6.57
N SER A 91 -17.32 -7.79 7.90
CA SER A 91 -17.42 -6.66 8.83
C SER A 91 -16.84 -7.03 10.21
N PRO A 92 -16.18 -6.08 10.93
CA PRO A 92 -15.92 -4.69 10.56
C PRO A 92 -14.70 -4.50 9.64
N SER A 93 -14.13 -5.60 9.13
CA SER A 93 -13.08 -5.58 8.12
C SER A 93 -13.34 -6.61 7.03
N ILE A 94 -12.73 -6.42 5.86
CA ILE A 94 -12.73 -7.36 4.74
C ILE A 94 -11.36 -7.42 4.05
N THR A 95 -10.98 -8.59 3.54
CA THR A 95 -9.79 -8.77 2.69
C THR A 95 -10.12 -8.65 1.21
N VAL A 96 -9.16 -8.14 0.43
CA VAL A 96 -9.21 -8.13 -1.04
C VAL A 96 -8.01 -8.90 -1.56
N ARG A 97 -8.25 -9.86 -2.46
CA ARG A 97 -7.20 -10.72 -3.01
C ARG A 97 -6.15 -9.94 -3.81
N GLY A 98 -5.04 -10.61 -4.06
CA GLY A 98 -3.94 -10.13 -4.85
C GLY A 98 -4.19 -10.11 -6.35
N VAL A 99 -3.34 -9.35 -7.06
CA VAL A 99 -3.32 -9.36 -8.53
C VAL A 99 -2.89 -10.75 -9.03
N GLY A 100 -3.70 -11.33 -9.92
CA GLY A 100 -3.40 -12.57 -10.63
C GLY A 100 -3.49 -13.81 -9.75
N GLU A 101 -4.32 -13.76 -8.71
CA GLU A 101 -4.61 -14.88 -7.80
C GLU A 101 -6.10 -15.16 -7.70
N ASN A 102 -6.40 -16.36 -7.21
CA ASN A 102 -7.74 -16.77 -6.80
C ASN A 102 -7.93 -16.62 -5.27
N ASP A 103 -9.16 -16.80 -4.81
CA ASP A 103 -9.50 -16.77 -3.39
C ASP A 103 -10.48 -17.90 -3.01
N TRP A 104 -10.44 -18.33 -1.75
CA TRP A 104 -11.39 -19.26 -1.10
C TRP A 104 -11.46 -20.71 -1.60
N ALA A 105 -11.09 -20.99 -2.86
CA ALA A 105 -11.22 -22.33 -3.44
C ALA A 105 -10.05 -23.26 -3.08
N GLU A 106 -10.36 -24.55 -2.87
CA GLU A 106 -9.39 -25.65 -2.82
C GLU A 106 -9.83 -26.80 -3.76
N PRO A 107 -9.06 -27.13 -4.82
CA PRO A 107 -7.86 -26.44 -5.28
C PRO A 107 -8.19 -25.03 -5.80
N ASP A 108 -7.24 -24.11 -5.72
CA ASP A 108 -7.40 -22.67 -5.97
C ASP A 108 -7.75 -22.32 -7.43
N ASN A 109 -8.97 -22.64 -7.85
CA ASN A 109 -9.40 -22.61 -9.25
C ASN A 109 -10.53 -21.67 -9.59
N GLU A 110 -11.02 -20.96 -8.60
CA GLU A 110 -12.13 -20.05 -8.74
C GLU A 110 -11.94 -18.89 -7.76
N SER A 111 -12.44 -17.74 -8.17
CA SER A 111 -12.49 -16.52 -7.42
C SER A 111 -13.93 -16.08 -7.25
N GLU A 112 -14.24 -15.49 -6.10
CA GLU A 112 -15.47 -14.72 -5.95
C GLU A 112 -15.49 -13.55 -6.95
N ALA A 113 -16.69 -13.27 -7.47
CA ALA A 113 -16.91 -12.14 -8.36
C ALA A 113 -16.67 -10.82 -7.62
N LEU A 114 -15.97 -9.89 -8.29
CA LEU A 114 -15.73 -8.57 -7.74
C LEU A 114 -17.01 -7.72 -7.85
N LEU A 115 -17.31 -6.96 -6.79
CA LEU A 115 -18.34 -5.91 -6.79
C LEU A 115 -17.90 -4.72 -7.65
N LEU A 116 -18.20 -4.77 -8.96
CA LEU A 116 -17.84 -3.71 -9.91
C LEU A 116 -18.97 -2.70 -10.15
N ASP A 117 -20.22 -3.14 -10.05
CA ASP A 117 -21.44 -2.33 -10.22
C ASP A 117 -22.09 -2.11 -8.85
N GLY A 118 -21.38 -1.40 -7.98
CA GLY A 118 -21.78 -1.13 -6.60
C GLY A 118 -22.34 0.29 -6.40
N PRO A 119 -22.28 0.85 -5.18
CA PRO A 119 -22.89 2.14 -4.86
C PRO A 119 -22.19 3.36 -5.49
N LEU A 120 -21.03 3.18 -6.12
CA LEU A 120 -20.30 4.27 -6.77
C LEU A 120 -20.83 4.52 -8.19
N ASP A 121 -21.07 5.78 -8.53
CA ASP A 121 -21.47 6.22 -9.87
C ASP A 121 -20.24 6.30 -10.79
N VAL A 122 -19.77 5.13 -11.22
CA VAL A 122 -18.56 4.98 -12.04
C VAL A 122 -18.88 4.98 -13.54
N PRO A 123 -17.98 5.48 -14.40
CA PRO A 123 -18.19 5.44 -15.84
C PRO A 123 -18.18 3.98 -16.36
N THR A 124 -19.05 3.67 -17.33
CA THR A 124 -19.11 2.33 -17.96
C THR A 124 -17.77 1.87 -18.54
N SER A 125 -16.90 2.80 -18.95
CA SER A 125 -15.55 2.48 -19.44
C SER A 125 -14.66 1.87 -18.36
N LEU A 126 -14.82 2.27 -17.09
CA LEU A 126 -14.11 1.67 -15.96
C LEU A 126 -14.66 0.28 -15.63
N VAL A 127 -15.99 0.13 -15.58
CA VAL A 127 -16.65 -1.18 -15.35
C VAL A 127 -16.23 -2.19 -16.43
N LYS A 128 -16.28 -1.78 -17.71
CA LYS A 128 -15.85 -2.62 -18.83
C LYS A 128 -14.38 -3.02 -18.71
N TYR A 129 -13.49 -2.10 -18.33
CA TYR A 129 -12.08 -2.41 -18.11
C TYR A 129 -11.88 -3.43 -16.99
N CYS A 130 -12.62 -3.31 -15.89
CA CYS A 130 -12.48 -4.18 -14.73
C CYS A 130 -13.12 -5.57 -14.92
N SER A 131 -14.12 -5.69 -15.79
CA SER A 131 -14.91 -6.91 -15.96
C SER A 131 -14.09 -8.16 -16.33
N SER A 132 -12.96 -8.01 -17.04
CA SER A 132 -12.09 -9.13 -17.41
C SER A 132 -11.33 -9.75 -16.23
N TYR A 133 -11.38 -9.10 -15.07
CA TYR A 133 -10.67 -9.51 -13.85
C TYR A 133 -11.61 -9.93 -12.72
N SER A 134 -12.92 -10.07 -13.03
CA SER A 134 -13.95 -10.39 -12.06
C SER A 134 -14.29 -11.88 -12.06
N GLY A 135 -14.22 -12.51 -10.89
CA GLY A 135 -14.66 -13.89 -10.64
C GLY A 135 -13.98 -14.97 -11.47
N GLY A 136 -14.34 -16.24 -11.24
CA GLY A 136 -13.81 -17.38 -12.00
C GLY A 136 -12.30 -17.57 -11.80
N ASP A 137 -11.63 -18.22 -12.74
CA ASP A 137 -10.19 -18.46 -12.62
C ASP A 137 -9.35 -17.24 -13.03
N GLN A 138 -8.80 -16.55 -12.04
CA GLN A 138 -7.99 -15.34 -12.17
C GLN A 138 -6.49 -15.59 -11.93
N PHE A 139 -6.08 -16.83 -11.64
CA PHE A 139 -4.67 -17.17 -11.48
C PHE A 139 -3.91 -16.95 -12.79
N SER A 140 -2.93 -16.05 -12.78
CA SER A 140 -2.19 -15.71 -14.01
C SER A 140 -0.84 -15.05 -13.72
N SER A 141 0.25 -15.79 -13.92
CA SER A 141 1.62 -15.27 -13.87
C SER A 141 1.84 -14.07 -14.81
N GLY A 142 1.13 -14.06 -15.95
CA GLY A 142 1.16 -12.95 -16.90
C GLY A 142 0.53 -11.67 -16.34
N GLU A 143 -0.60 -11.79 -15.63
CA GLU A 143 -1.23 -10.63 -14.98
C GLU A 143 -0.51 -10.22 -13.70
N GLN A 144 0.10 -11.16 -12.96
CA GLN A 144 1.01 -10.86 -11.86
C GLN A 144 2.17 -9.95 -12.33
N LEU A 145 2.69 -10.18 -13.54
CA LEU A 145 3.74 -9.36 -14.13
C LEU A 145 3.24 -7.98 -14.61
N LYS A 146 2.04 -7.91 -15.21
CA LYS A 146 1.51 -6.66 -15.82
C LYS A 146 0.78 -5.73 -14.84
N GLY A 147 0.17 -6.27 -13.79
CA GLY A 147 -0.52 -5.48 -12.77
C GLY A 147 -1.92 -4.98 -13.12
N HIS A 148 -2.50 -5.29 -14.29
CA HIS A 148 -3.73 -4.63 -14.76
C HIS A 148 -4.94 -4.80 -13.83
N ALA A 149 -5.06 -5.96 -13.16
CA ALA A 149 -6.15 -6.25 -12.24
C ALA A 149 -6.19 -5.32 -11.01
N VAL A 150 -5.11 -4.57 -10.71
CA VAL A 150 -5.04 -3.61 -9.59
C VAL A 150 -6.21 -2.62 -9.59
N THR A 151 -6.67 -2.23 -10.79
CA THR A 151 -7.80 -1.30 -10.98
C THR A 151 -9.12 -1.94 -10.58
N ALA A 152 -9.35 -3.21 -10.96
CA ALA A 152 -10.57 -3.94 -10.62
C ALA A 152 -10.66 -4.19 -9.12
N LEU A 153 -9.54 -4.56 -8.48
CA LEU A 153 -9.44 -4.75 -7.04
C LEU A 153 -9.67 -3.43 -6.26
N ALA A 154 -9.14 -2.31 -6.78
CA ALA A 154 -9.38 -0.99 -6.20
C ALA A 154 -10.86 -0.55 -6.32
N LEU A 155 -11.50 -0.79 -7.46
CA LEU A 155 -12.93 -0.50 -7.65
C LEU A 155 -13.79 -1.36 -6.74
N HIS A 156 -13.50 -2.66 -6.64
CA HIS A 156 -14.17 -3.57 -5.72
C HIS A 156 -14.11 -3.06 -4.27
N ALA A 157 -12.91 -2.73 -3.80
CA ALA A 157 -12.72 -2.20 -2.46
C ALA A 157 -13.45 -0.87 -2.23
N ALA A 158 -13.43 0.04 -3.21
CA ALA A 158 -14.12 1.31 -3.10
C ALA A 158 -15.64 1.13 -3.01
N ASN A 159 -16.21 0.19 -3.77
CA ASN A 159 -17.64 -0.15 -3.66
C ASN A 159 -17.97 -0.77 -2.29
N LEU A 160 -17.14 -1.69 -1.78
CA LEU A 160 -17.31 -2.28 -0.44
C LEU A 160 -17.24 -1.20 0.66
N ALA A 161 -16.28 -0.29 0.58
CA ALA A 161 -16.12 0.79 1.56
C ALA A 161 -17.31 1.76 1.54
N ALA A 162 -17.85 2.07 0.36
CA ALA A 162 -19.01 2.92 0.22
C ALA A 162 -20.30 2.26 0.74
N ASP A 163 -20.44 0.94 0.54
CA ASP A 163 -21.59 0.16 1.04
C ASP A 163 -21.58 0.04 2.57
N ALA A 164 -20.39 -0.10 3.17
CA ALA A 164 -20.23 -0.22 4.62
C ALA A 164 -20.75 0.97 5.43
N SER A 165 -20.93 2.14 4.80
CA SER A 165 -21.50 3.35 5.40
C SER A 165 -20.84 3.77 6.73
N ALA A 166 -19.54 3.48 6.88
CA ALA A 166 -18.80 3.76 8.10
C ALA A 166 -18.42 5.25 8.23
N GLU A 167 -18.22 5.71 9.46
CA GLU A 167 -17.77 7.08 9.75
C GLU A 167 -16.33 7.32 9.33
N THR A 168 -15.52 6.26 9.29
CA THR A 168 -14.12 6.30 8.85
C THR A 168 -13.80 5.04 8.06
N ILE A 169 -13.03 5.20 6.98
CA ILE A 169 -12.57 4.11 6.14
C ILE A 169 -11.06 3.97 6.33
N ASN A 170 -10.60 2.78 6.72
CA ASN A 170 -9.19 2.48 6.89
C ASN A 170 -8.74 1.49 5.81
N PHE A 171 -7.65 1.80 5.12
CA PHE A 171 -7.03 0.91 4.15
C PHE A 171 -5.65 0.48 4.65
N ILE A 172 -5.38 -0.82 4.60
CA ILE A 172 -4.02 -1.36 4.75
C ILE A 172 -3.70 -2.23 3.54
N GLY A 173 -2.57 -2.01 2.89
CA GLY A 173 -2.22 -2.78 1.71
C GLY A 173 -0.72 -2.93 1.49
N HIS A 174 -0.32 -4.10 0.99
CA HIS A 174 1.07 -4.37 0.62
C HIS A 174 1.25 -4.46 -0.90
N SER A 175 2.38 -3.98 -1.43
CA SER A 175 2.70 -4.12 -2.86
C SER A 175 1.64 -3.49 -3.76
N ARG A 176 1.13 -4.21 -4.76
CA ARG A 176 -0.01 -3.76 -5.57
C ARG A 176 -1.27 -3.50 -4.74
N GLY A 177 -1.46 -4.17 -3.61
CA GLY A 177 -2.56 -3.88 -2.68
C GLY A 177 -2.48 -2.48 -2.06
N GLY A 178 -1.27 -2.00 -1.75
CA GLY A 178 -1.05 -0.61 -1.31
C GLY A 178 -1.35 0.41 -2.42
N VAL A 179 -1.11 0.04 -3.68
CA VAL A 179 -1.50 0.86 -4.85
C VAL A 179 -3.02 0.84 -5.05
N SER A 180 -3.67 -0.31 -4.88
CA SER A 180 -5.13 -0.43 -4.91
C SER A 180 -5.79 0.46 -3.84
N ALA A 181 -5.22 0.53 -2.63
CA ALA A 181 -5.72 1.43 -1.58
C ALA A 181 -5.72 2.91 -2.01
N ILE A 182 -4.62 3.37 -2.64
CA ILE A 182 -4.52 4.75 -3.15
C ILE A 182 -5.56 5.00 -4.24
N MET A 183 -5.74 4.05 -5.17
CA MET A 183 -6.74 4.17 -6.24
C MET A 183 -8.18 4.12 -5.72
N ALA A 184 -8.46 3.27 -4.73
CA ALA A 184 -9.77 3.15 -4.11
C ALA A 184 -10.21 4.46 -3.45
N ALA A 185 -9.29 5.17 -2.78
CA ALA A 185 -9.57 6.48 -2.20
C ALA A 185 -10.02 7.49 -3.27
N TRP A 186 -9.37 7.49 -4.44
CA TRP A 186 -9.80 8.31 -5.58
C TRP A 186 -11.16 7.92 -6.13
N PHE A 187 -11.50 6.62 -6.18
CA PHE A 187 -12.82 6.19 -6.64
C PHE A 187 -13.93 6.61 -5.66
N LEU A 188 -13.70 6.49 -4.36
CA LEU A 188 -14.59 7.04 -3.33
C LEU A 188 -14.79 8.55 -3.53
N PHE A 189 -13.70 9.31 -3.67
CA PHE A 189 -13.74 10.76 -3.85
C PHE A 189 -14.40 11.20 -5.17
N ALA A 190 -14.10 10.54 -6.28
CA ALA A 190 -14.58 10.95 -7.58
C ALA A 190 -16.02 10.49 -7.82
N TYR A 191 -16.37 9.27 -7.40
CA TYR A 191 -17.59 8.59 -7.83
C TYR A 191 -18.59 8.31 -6.70
N GLY A 192 -18.25 8.58 -5.45
CA GLY A 192 -19.15 8.40 -4.31
C GLY A 192 -20.26 9.45 -4.23
N SER A 193 -21.28 9.17 -3.40
CA SER A 193 -22.25 10.15 -2.96
C SER A 193 -21.58 11.31 -2.20
N ARG A 194 -22.31 12.38 -1.86
CA ARG A 194 -21.73 13.46 -1.04
C ARG A 194 -21.23 12.94 0.32
N ALA A 195 -21.96 12.03 0.95
CA ALA A 195 -21.56 11.42 2.21
C ALA A 195 -20.27 10.60 2.05
N VAL A 196 -20.25 9.65 1.10
CA VAL A 196 -19.08 8.78 0.83
C VAL A 196 -17.82 9.58 0.48
N ARG A 197 -17.95 10.65 -0.31
CA ARG A 197 -16.82 11.52 -0.68
C ARG A 197 -16.22 12.27 0.49
N ASN A 198 -17.03 12.55 1.51
CA ASN A 198 -16.62 13.30 2.69
C ASN A 198 -16.20 12.38 3.85
N THR A 199 -16.41 11.06 3.72
CA THR A 199 -15.91 10.08 4.69
C THR A 199 -14.37 10.11 4.70
N PRO A 200 -13.73 10.34 5.86
CA PRO A 200 -12.28 10.29 6.00
C PRO A 200 -11.71 8.91 5.61
N VAL A 201 -10.70 8.90 4.76
CA VAL A 201 -9.95 7.70 4.40
C VAL A 201 -8.55 7.75 5.00
N ASN A 202 -8.13 6.72 5.72
CA ASN A 202 -6.76 6.58 6.21
C ASN A 202 -6.06 5.42 5.48
N ILE A 203 -4.78 5.57 5.16
CA ILE A 203 -4.03 4.57 4.39
C ILE A 203 -2.73 4.21 5.11
N PHE A 204 -2.57 2.92 5.44
CA PHE A 204 -1.31 2.31 5.84
C PHE A 204 -0.77 1.45 4.68
N ALA A 205 0.19 1.99 3.92
CA ALA A 205 0.77 1.33 2.76
C ALA A 205 2.11 0.65 3.13
N ILE A 206 2.23 -0.64 2.84
CA ILE A 206 3.45 -1.42 2.99
C ILE A 206 4.07 -1.61 1.61
N ASP A 207 5.17 -0.92 1.35
CA ASP A 207 5.98 -0.99 0.14
C ASP A 207 5.13 -1.01 -1.15
N PRO A 208 4.31 0.04 -1.40
CA PRO A 208 3.33 0.03 -2.48
C PRO A 208 4.02 0.02 -3.85
N VAL A 209 3.98 -1.10 -4.55
CA VAL A 209 4.65 -1.32 -5.85
C VAL A 209 3.57 -1.43 -6.93
N PRO A 210 3.54 -0.56 -7.95
CA PRO A 210 2.59 -0.70 -9.07
C PRO A 210 2.93 -1.87 -10.01
N GLY A 211 4.22 -2.22 -10.08
CA GLY A 211 4.77 -3.19 -11.01
C GLY A 211 5.21 -2.57 -12.34
N PRO A 212 5.71 -3.40 -13.28
CA PRO A 212 6.08 -2.97 -14.62
C PRO A 212 4.88 -2.41 -15.40
N GLY A 213 5.06 -1.31 -16.14
CA GLY A 213 4.06 -0.83 -17.10
C GLY A 213 3.74 0.66 -17.01
N ASN A 214 2.48 1.00 -17.34
CA ASN A 214 1.97 2.37 -17.25
C ASN A 214 1.59 2.70 -15.81
N TRP A 215 2.30 3.64 -15.19
CA TRP A 215 1.89 4.17 -13.89
C TRP A 215 0.84 5.27 -14.12
N TYR A 216 -0.40 5.02 -13.75
CA TYR A 216 -1.49 5.97 -13.94
C TYR A 216 -1.40 7.12 -12.92
N SER A 217 -1.80 8.34 -13.29
CA SER A 217 -1.66 9.49 -12.38
C SER A 217 -2.49 9.35 -11.10
N ILE A 218 -3.61 8.61 -11.17
CA ILE A 218 -4.44 8.24 -10.01
C ILE A 218 -3.63 7.53 -8.91
N MET A 219 -2.53 6.86 -9.25
CA MET A 219 -1.69 6.18 -8.26
C MET A 219 -0.77 7.17 -7.52
N THR A 220 -0.40 8.28 -8.14
CA THR A 220 0.78 9.08 -7.74
C THR A 220 0.47 10.28 -6.86
N GLN A 221 -0.79 10.45 -6.49
CA GLN A 221 -1.28 11.59 -5.70
C GLN A 221 -2.34 11.05 -4.76
N LEU A 222 -2.33 11.45 -3.50
CA LEU A 222 -3.41 11.11 -2.58
C LEU A 222 -4.68 11.89 -2.91
N ALA A 223 -5.82 11.21 -2.84
CA ALA A 223 -7.13 11.82 -3.02
C ALA A 223 -7.44 12.82 -1.88
N PRO A 224 -8.31 13.82 -2.11
CA PRO A 224 -8.62 14.85 -1.11
C PRO A 224 -9.26 14.31 0.17
N ASN A 225 -10.02 13.23 0.10
CA ASN A 225 -10.64 12.58 1.25
C ASN A 225 -9.65 11.73 2.08
N VAL A 226 -8.39 11.60 1.65
CA VAL A 226 -7.37 10.93 2.47
C VAL A 226 -6.99 11.85 3.64
N ALA A 227 -7.33 11.43 4.86
CA ALA A 227 -7.05 12.16 6.09
C ALA A 227 -5.66 11.86 6.66
N HIS A 228 -5.21 10.60 6.58
CA HIS A 228 -3.88 10.18 7.01
C HIS A 228 -3.24 9.22 6.01
N TYR A 229 -1.93 9.37 5.80
CA TYR A 229 -1.12 8.45 5.00
C TYR A 229 0.14 8.06 5.76
N VAL A 230 0.36 6.75 5.87
CA VAL A 230 1.58 6.15 6.40
C VAL A 230 2.13 5.19 5.35
N GLY A 231 3.36 5.43 4.91
CA GLY A 231 4.06 4.54 3.99
C GLY A 231 5.29 3.92 4.64
N VAL A 232 5.37 2.59 4.68
CA VAL A 232 6.56 1.84 5.14
C VAL A 232 7.23 1.21 3.93
N TYR A 233 8.49 1.57 3.67
CA TYR A 233 9.23 1.16 2.48
C TYR A 233 10.43 0.31 2.86
N ALA A 234 10.60 -0.81 2.18
CA ALA A 234 11.73 -1.70 2.46
C ALA A 234 13.05 -1.07 1.97
N TRP A 235 14.14 -1.26 2.69
CA TRP A 235 15.44 -0.67 2.36
C TRP A 235 16.30 -1.60 1.52
N ASP A 236 16.19 -2.92 1.71
CA ASP A 236 17.17 -3.92 1.26
C ASP A 236 16.76 -4.64 -0.05
N MET A 237 15.88 -4.01 -0.84
CA MET A 237 15.46 -4.49 -2.18
C MET A 237 16.34 -3.91 -3.29
N CYS A 238 17.60 -4.33 -3.36
CA CYS A 238 18.66 -3.57 -4.05
C CYS A 238 19.50 -4.36 -5.07
N SER A 239 19.67 -5.67 -4.92
CA SER A 239 20.89 -6.35 -5.41
C SER A 239 20.67 -7.50 -6.37
N ARG A 240 19.42 -7.93 -6.60
CA ARG A 240 19.12 -9.09 -7.45
C ARG A 240 18.57 -8.67 -8.81
N ASN A 241 18.88 -9.47 -9.83
CA ASN A 241 18.22 -9.36 -11.13
C ASN A 241 16.71 -9.52 -10.94
N GLY A 242 15.94 -8.47 -11.21
CA GLY A 242 14.48 -8.44 -10.99
C GLY A 242 14.02 -7.45 -9.90
N ASP A 243 14.90 -7.03 -8.98
CA ASP A 243 14.55 -6.09 -7.90
C ASP A 243 14.12 -4.71 -8.44
N VAL A 244 14.59 -4.32 -9.63
CA VAL A 244 14.15 -3.11 -10.33
C VAL A 244 12.63 -3.08 -10.57
N GLY A 245 12.00 -4.26 -10.72
CA GLY A 245 10.55 -4.39 -10.85
C GLY A 245 9.77 -4.07 -9.56
N PHE A 246 10.45 -3.99 -8.41
CA PHE A 246 9.89 -3.68 -7.09
C PHE A 246 10.13 -2.23 -6.65
N ARG A 247 10.26 -1.33 -7.63
CA ARG A 247 10.28 0.12 -7.39
C ARG A 247 8.96 0.54 -6.75
N PRO A 248 8.95 1.01 -5.48
CA PRO A 248 7.73 1.43 -4.84
C PRO A 248 7.35 2.85 -5.26
N LEU A 249 6.09 3.18 -5.02
CA LEU A 249 5.48 4.46 -5.30
C LEU A 249 5.34 5.28 -4.01
N VAL A 250 5.73 6.54 -4.05
CA VAL A 250 5.46 7.52 -2.99
C VAL A 250 4.42 8.49 -3.52
N PRO A 251 3.14 8.35 -3.14
CA PRO A 251 2.10 9.25 -3.63
C PRO A 251 2.33 10.63 -3.03
N ARG A 252 2.10 11.67 -3.82
CA ARG A 252 2.21 13.06 -3.35
C ARG A 252 1.15 13.35 -2.26
N PRO A 253 1.49 14.12 -1.20
CA PRO A 253 0.50 14.54 -0.21
C PRO A 253 -0.62 15.35 -0.87
N ASN A 254 -1.84 15.28 -0.34
CA ASN A 254 -2.95 16.09 -0.84
C ASN A 254 -2.91 17.52 -0.28
N MET A 255 -3.90 18.34 -0.60
CA MET A 255 -3.96 19.74 -0.16
C MET A 255 -4.08 19.86 1.37
N GLY A 256 -4.92 19.04 2.00
CA GLY A 256 -5.15 19.07 3.45
C GLY A 256 -3.96 18.61 4.31
N MET A 257 -2.90 18.08 3.68
CA MET A 257 -1.69 17.61 4.35
C MET A 257 -0.52 18.60 4.28
N GLY A 258 -0.47 19.44 3.25
CA GLY A 258 0.67 20.34 3.00
C GLY A 258 0.35 21.82 3.26
N PRO A 259 1.37 22.69 3.28
CA PRO A 259 1.12 24.14 3.30
C PRO A 259 0.40 24.58 2.03
N GLU A 260 -0.63 25.42 2.17
CA GLU A 260 -1.35 26.04 1.06
C GLU A 260 -0.41 26.96 0.26
N LEU A 261 -0.49 26.88 -1.07
CA LEU A 261 0.18 27.81 -1.99
C LEU A 261 -0.83 28.80 -2.59
N PRO A 262 -0.40 29.99 -3.01
CA PRO A 262 -1.30 31.04 -3.51
C PRO A 262 -2.21 30.64 -4.68
N ASP A 263 -1.78 29.67 -5.50
CA ASP A 263 -2.53 29.17 -6.67
C ASP A 263 -3.15 27.79 -6.46
N ASP A 264 -3.10 27.26 -5.23
CA ASP A 264 -3.66 25.96 -4.92
C ASP A 264 -5.18 26.00 -4.95
N LYS A 265 -5.77 25.10 -5.75
CA LYS A 265 -7.21 24.87 -5.77
C LYS A 265 -7.50 23.44 -5.37
N GLU A 266 -8.36 23.29 -4.37
CA GLU A 266 -8.83 21.96 -3.99
C GLU A 266 -9.65 21.39 -5.15
N PRO A 267 -9.34 20.19 -5.65
CA PRO A 267 -10.17 19.54 -6.65
C PRO A 267 -11.59 19.37 -6.12
N CYS A 268 -12.60 19.83 -6.86
CA CYS A 268 -13.96 19.36 -6.62
C CYS A 268 -14.21 18.04 -7.38
N ALA A 269 -15.00 17.14 -6.79
CA ALA A 269 -15.28 15.84 -7.40
C ALA A 269 -15.87 15.96 -8.83
N THR A 270 -16.70 16.98 -9.08
CA THR A 270 -17.29 17.23 -10.41
C THR A 270 -16.25 17.54 -11.48
N GLU A 271 -15.18 18.27 -11.14
CA GLU A 271 -14.09 18.56 -12.08
C GLU A 271 -13.20 17.34 -12.29
N VAL A 272 -12.87 16.62 -11.22
CA VAL A 272 -12.09 15.38 -11.28
C VAL A 272 -12.76 14.35 -12.19
N ARG A 273 -14.09 14.22 -12.10
CA ARG A 273 -14.89 13.30 -12.93
C ARG A 273 -14.85 13.58 -14.44
N ARG A 274 -14.41 14.77 -14.86
CA ARG A 274 -14.26 15.09 -16.30
C ARG A 274 -13.04 14.40 -16.91
N ALA A 275 -12.07 14.00 -16.09
CA ALA A 275 -10.92 13.22 -16.54
C ALA A 275 -11.29 11.74 -16.73
N ALA A 276 -10.54 11.04 -17.57
CA ALA A 276 -10.61 9.58 -17.61
C ALA A 276 -10.18 8.98 -16.26
N TRP A 277 -10.75 7.85 -15.87
CA TRP A 277 -10.51 7.22 -14.56
C TRP A 277 -9.02 6.98 -14.23
N HIS A 278 -8.17 6.71 -15.23
CA HIS A 278 -6.73 6.51 -15.02
C HIS A 278 -5.96 7.83 -14.86
N ASN A 279 -6.59 8.97 -15.17
CA ASN A 279 -5.99 10.30 -15.15
C ASN A 279 -6.64 11.23 -14.11
N LEU A 280 -7.44 10.72 -13.16
CA LEU A 280 -8.20 11.55 -12.21
C LEU A 280 -7.33 12.56 -11.48
N ALA A 281 -6.10 12.20 -11.14
CA ALA A 281 -5.19 13.07 -10.42
C ALA A 281 -4.26 13.90 -11.32
N ALA A 282 -4.34 13.81 -12.66
CA ALA A 282 -3.34 14.39 -13.56
C ALA A 282 -3.25 15.92 -13.44
N ALA A 283 -4.40 16.59 -13.32
CA ALA A 283 -4.49 18.05 -13.17
C ALA A 283 -4.24 18.53 -11.72
N TRP A 284 -4.07 17.61 -10.78
CA TRP A 284 -4.06 17.90 -9.33
C TRP A 284 -2.81 17.38 -8.63
N GLN A 285 -1.77 17.04 -9.40
CA GLN A 285 -0.49 16.60 -8.84
C GLN A 285 0.15 17.74 -8.06
N ARG A 286 0.48 17.47 -6.80
CA ARG A 286 1.14 18.39 -5.88
C ARG A 286 2.66 18.35 -6.08
N GLN A 287 3.42 18.91 -5.14
CA GLN A 287 4.88 18.78 -5.18
C GLN A 287 5.31 17.33 -4.97
N ASP A 288 6.33 16.92 -5.71
CA ASP A 288 6.93 15.60 -5.59
C ASP A 288 7.64 15.46 -4.22
N PRO A 289 7.24 14.51 -3.36
CA PRO A 289 7.83 14.32 -2.02
C PRO A 289 9.31 13.92 -2.07
N LEU A 290 9.78 13.42 -3.21
CA LEU A 290 11.13 12.91 -3.40
C LEU A 290 12.12 14.00 -3.85
N MET A 291 11.63 15.17 -4.26
CA MET A 291 12.48 16.24 -4.75
C MET A 291 12.97 17.15 -3.62
N PRO A 292 14.20 17.67 -3.67
CA PRO A 292 14.69 18.61 -2.67
C PRO A 292 13.97 19.97 -2.81
N LEU A 293 13.32 20.40 -1.75
CA LEU A 293 12.60 21.68 -1.68
C LEU A 293 12.60 22.20 -0.23
N ALA A 294 12.64 23.52 -0.04
CA ALA A 294 12.48 24.14 1.28
C ALA A 294 10.99 24.31 1.59
N ARG A 295 10.40 23.35 2.32
CA ARG A 295 8.99 23.33 2.73
C ARG A 295 8.87 22.74 4.14
N ASP A 296 7.77 23.06 4.79
CA ASP A 296 7.39 22.43 6.05
C ASP A 296 6.97 20.98 5.80
N GLN A 297 7.21 20.12 6.81
CA GLN A 297 6.78 18.73 6.78
C GLN A 297 5.25 18.67 6.64
N PRO A 298 4.70 17.85 5.71
CA PRO A 298 3.25 17.68 5.62
C PRO A 298 2.73 17.02 6.91
N ALA A 299 1.61 17.54 7.43
CA ALA A 299 0.92 16.94 8.55
C ALA A 299 0.19 15.67 8.09
N LYS A 300 0.07 14.68 8.99
CA LYS A 300 -0.68 13.43 8.75
C LYS A 300 -0.19 12.62 7.53
N TYR A 301 1.05 12.87 7.10
CA TYR A 301 1.73 12.19 6.01
C TYR A 301 3.12 11.77 6.49
N GLU A 302 3.29 10.46 6.70
CA GLU A 302 4.48 9.90 7.31
C GLU A 302 5.10 8.82 6.43
N LEU A 303 6.41 8.91 6.22
CA LEU A 303 7.19 7.97 5.43
C LEU A 303 8.26 7.32 6.28
N PHE A 304 8.36 6.00 6.20
CA PHE A 304 9.28 5.18 6.97
C PHE A 304 10.17 4.35 6.05
N ALA A 305 11.47 4.33 6.34
CA ALA A 305 12.43 3.44 5.71
C ALA A 305 12.75 2.30 6.69
N CYS A 306 12.44 1.07 6.32
CA CYS A 306 12.58 -0.12 7.16
C CYS A 306 13.64 -1.08 6.59
N ARG A 307 14.46 -1.70 7.43
CA ARG A 307 15.32 -2.82 6.99
C ARG A 307 14.47 -3.97 6.41
N GLY A 308 15.11 -4.82 5.62
CA GLY A 308 14.48 -5.97 4.97
C GLY A 308 14.03 -5.72 3.55
N ARG A 309 13.55 -6.80 2.90
CA ARG A 309 13.08 -6.81 1.50
C ARG A 309 11.57 -6.60 1.43
N HIS A 310 11.06 -6.50 0.19
CA HIS A 310 9.65 -6.30 -0.12
C HIS A 310 8.71 -7.22 0.66
N GLY A 311 8.97 -8.54 0.67
CA GLY A 311 8.16 -9.48 1.46
C GLY A 311 8.36 -9.34 2.96
N THR A 312 9.59 -9.02 3.41
CA THR A 312 9.95 -8.96 4.83
C THR A 312 9.11 -7.94 5.59
N VAL A 313 8.95 -6.75 5.02
CA VAL A 313 8.11 -5.69 5.62
C VAL A 313 6.61 -6.04 5.63
N ALA A 314 6.20 -7.11 4.96
CA ALA A 314 4.81 -7.54 4.85
C ALA A 314 4.50 -8.81 5.67
N GLY A 315 5.47 -9.37 6.41
CA GLY A 315 5.25 -10.56 7.23
C GLY A 315 6.24 -11.70 6.97
N ASN A 316 6.94 -11.68 5.83
CA ASN A 316 7.87 -12.74 5.46
C ASN A 316 9.05 -12.77 6.44
N ALA A 317 9.39 -13.96 6.95
CA ALA A 317 10.44 -14.18 7.94
C ALA A 317 11.57 -15.09 7.40
N THR A 318 11.64 -15.30 6.10
CA THR A 318 12.74 -16.03 5.45
C THR A 318 14.01 -15.19 5.49
N SER A 319 15.16 -15.86 5.68
CA SER A 319 16.46 -15.20 5.85
C SER A 319 16.89 -14.35 4.65
N ASN A 320 16.34 -14.64 3.47
CA ASN A 320 16.69 -14.00 2.21
C ASN A 320 15.56 -13.10 1.66
N GLY A 321 14.41 -13.05 2.33
CA GLY A 321 13.23 -12.26 1.95
C GLY A 321 12.44 -12.79 0.74
N ASP A 322 12.69 -14.02 0.30
CA ASP A 322 11.96 -14.68 -0.79
C ASP A 322 10.79 -15.53 -0.27
N TYR A 323 9.90 -15.92 -1.18
CA TYR A 323 8.66 -16.65 -0.90
C TYR A 323 8.84 -18.16 -1.14
N ASP A 324 9.74 -18.82 -0.42
CA ASP A 324 10.17 -20.20 -0.79
C ASP A 324 9.95 -21.36 0.21
N PRO A 325 9.20 -21.32 1.32
CA PRO A 325 9.44 -22.21 2.51
C PRO A 325 10.72 -23.09 2.72
N ASN A 326 11.64 -23.30 1.76
CA ASN A 326 12.70 -24.30 1.79
C ASN A 326 14.08 -23.74 1.36
N ASP A 327 14.14 -22.52 0.83
CA ASP A 327 15.38 -21.81 0.51
C ASP A 327 16.21 -21.52 1.78
N ALA A 328 16.89 -22.55 2.27
CA ALA A 328 17.74 -22.52 3.44
C ALA A 328 18.90 -21.55 3.21
N GLY A 329 18.67 -20.26 3.46
CA GLY A 329 19.70 -19.24 3.64
C GLY A 329 20.90 -19.34 2.71
N ASN A 330 20.70 -19.70 1.43
CA ASN A 330 21.76 -19.70 0.44
C ASN A 330 22.03 -18.23 0.10
N ILE A 331 22.65 -17.51 1.03
CA ILE A 331 23.32 -16.25 0.79
C ILE A 331 24.70 -16.66 0.28
N PRO A 332 24.94 -16.72 -1.05
CA PRO A 332 26.27 -16.98 -1.54
C PRO A 332 27.21 -15.90 -0.99
N ASP A 333 28.37 -16.33 -0.51
CA ASP A 333 29.45 -15.42 -0.12
C ASP A 333 29.74 -14.47 -1.31
N PRO A 334 29.59 -13.14 -1.12
CA PRO A 334 29.76 -12.16 -2.20
C PRO A 334 31.16 -12.15 -2.83
N GLY A 335 32.16 -12.75 -2.18
CA GLY A 335 33.54 -12.82 -2.65
C GLY A 335 33.94 -14.15 -3.29
N THR A 336 33.27 -15.25 -2.97
CA THR A 336 33.72 -16.61 -3.37
C THR A 336 32.68 -17.41 -4.15
N GLY A 337 31.40 -17.02 -4.11
CA GLY A 337 30.32 -17.77 -4.74
C GLY A 337 30.10 -19.17 -4.15
N VAL A 338 30.74 -19.48 -3.02
CA VAL A 338 30.58 -20.74 -2.31
C VAL A 338 29.41 -20.62 -1.33
N LEU A 339 28.53 -21.63 -1.35
CA LEU A 339 27.42 -21.76 -0.42
C LEU A 339 28.00 -21.99 0.98
N SER A 340 27.67 -21.12 1.94
CA SER A 340 28.15 -21.25 3.31
C SER A 340 27.46 -22.42 4.00
N ASP A 341 28.28 -23.37 4.43
CA ASP A 341 28.03 -24.37 5.47
C ASP A 341 26.93 -25.42 5.22
N PRO A 342 27.27 -26.65 4.80
CA PRO A 342 26.31 -27.75 4.61
C PRO A 342 25.71 -28.29 5.92
N ASP A 343 26.19 -27.85 7.09
CA ASP A 343 25.74 -28.33 8.41
C ASP A 343 24.82 -27.34 9.15
N ARG A 344 24.38 -26.24 8.50
CA ARG A 344 23.45 -25.27 9.11
C ARG A 344 22.01 -25.82 9.09
N ASP A 345 21.36 -25.84 10.26
CA ASP A 345 20.00 -26.38 10.47
C ASP A 345 18.99 -25.82 9.43
N PRO A 346 18.36 -26.67 8.60
CA PRO A 346 17.45 -26.27 7.53
C PRO A 346 16.05 -25.79 7.99
N ASN A 347 15.85 -25.48 9.28
CA ASN A 347 14.62 -24.85 9.79
C ASN A 347 14.73 -23.30 9.87
N TYR A 348 15.06 -22.63 8.77
CA TYR A 348 14.20 -21.87 7.81
C TYR A 348 13.42 -20.61 8.29
N LEU A 349 13.40 -20.25 9.57
CA LEU A 349 13.07 -18.87 9.96
C LEU A 349 14.31 -18.26 10.62
N ALA A 350 14.82 -17.17 10.05
CA ALA A 350 15.77 -16.37 10.79
C ALA A 350 14.95 -15.63 11.85
N GLU A 351 14.95 -16.14 13.08
CA GLU A 351 14.34 -15.45 14.24
C GLU A 351 14.78 -13.98 14.29
N GLU A 352 16.00 -13.70 13.83
CA GLU A 352 16.58 -12.37 13.63
C GLU A 352 15.77 -11.50 12.65
N VAL A 353 15.27 -12.09 11.54
CA VAL A 353 14.44 -11.38 10.55
C VAL A 353 13.08 -11.00 11.10
N LYS A 354 12.49 -11.79 12.01
CA LYS A 354 11.14 -11.55 12.55
C LYS A 354 10.98 -10.18 13.20
N SER A 355 12.07 -9.56 13.63
CA SER A 355 12.08 -8.20 14.18
C SER A 355 11.44 -7.16 13.22
N VAL A 356 11.64 -7.29 11.91
CA VAL A 356 11.06 -6.42 10.87
C VAL A 356 9.54 -6.58 10.75
N PRO A 357 8.97 -7.77 10.42
CA PRO A 357 7.53 -7.92 10.29
C PRO A 357 6.81 -7.63 11.61
N LYS A 358 7.38 -8.01 12.77
CA LYS A 358 6.83 -7.65 14.09
C LYS A 358 6.71 -6.13 14.28
N LEU A 359 7.74 -5.38 13.88
CA LEU A 359 7.72 -3.91 14.00
C LEU A 359 6.67 -3.29 13.07
N VAL A 360 6.63 -3.68 11.80
CA VAL A 360 5.67 -3.14 10.83
C VAL A 360 4.24 -3.50 11.21
N TYR A 361 4.01 -4.73 11.68
CA TYR A 361 2.73 -5.18 12.22
C TYR A 361 2.29 -4.34 13.42
N ARG A 362 3.20 -4.06 14.37
CA ARG A 362 2.88 -3.19 15.52
C ARG A 362 2.53 -1.76 15.09
N MET A 363 3.24 -1.23 14.09
CA MET A 363 2.93 0.08 13.54
C MET A 363 1.55 0.09 12.88
N ALA A 364 1.27 -0.87 12.00
CA ALA A 364 -0.02 -1.00 11.35
C ALA A 364 -1.16 -1.04 12.37
N ARG A 365 -1.03 -1.91 13.38
CA ARG A 365 -2.01 -2.04 14.45
C ARG A 365 -2.17 -0.76 15.27
N GLY A 366 -1.07 -0.08 15.58
CA GLY A 366 -1.08 1.19 16.32
C GLY A 366 -1.82 2.29 15.57
N TYR A 367 -1.49 2.50 14.28
CA TYR A 367 -2.16 3.50 13.45
C TYR A 367 -3.63 3.16 13.21
N LEU A 368 -3.95 1.90 12.90
CA LEU A 368 -5.35 1.48 12.74
C LEU A 368 -6.17 1.72 14.02
N SER A 369 -5.60 1.44 15.19
CA SER A 369 -6.26 1.74 16.48
C SER A 369 -6.45 3.24 16.68
N GLU A 370 -5.45 4.07 16.36
CA GLU A 370 -5.57 5.54 16.39
C GLU A 370 -6.66 6.05 15.45
N TRP A 371 -6.86 5.37 14.33
CA TRP A 371 -7.89 5.66 13.33
C TRP A 371 -9.24 4.99 13.61
N GLY A 372 -9.47 4.50 14.83
CA GLY A 372 -10.76 4.00 15.28
C GLY A 372 -11.06 2.53 14.95
N THR A 373 -10.08 1.74 14.50
CA THR A 373 -10.25 0.30 14.32
C THR A 373 -10.18 -0.43 15.67
N ASP A 374 -11.23 -1.15 16.01
CA ASP A 374 -11.27 -2.04 17.16
C ASP A 374 -10.76 -3.45 16.81
N PHE A 375 -9.81 -3.95 17.60
CA PHE A 375 -9.27 -5.30 17.44
C PHE A 375 -9.88 -6.25 18.46
N ARG A 376 -10.57 -7.30 17.98
CA ARG A 376 -11.14 -8.36 18.82
C ARG A 376 -10.06 -9.20 19.49
N GLN A 377 -8.95 -9.41 18.81
CA GLN A 377 -7.82 -10.19 19.31
C GLN A 377 -6.73 -9.26 19.84
N ARG A 378 -6.09 -9.64 20.95
CA ARG A 378 -4.90 -8.93 21.44
C ARG A 378 -3.74 -9.14 20.47
N SER A 379 -2.83 -8.18 20.43
CA SER A 379 -1.61 -8.29 19.64
C SER A 379 -0.80 -9.52 20.09
N ALA A 380 -0.39 -10.36 19.14
CA ALA A 380 0.48 -11.50 19.44
C ALA A 380 1.91 -11.04 19.79
N VAL A 381 2.38 -9.96 19.15
CA VAL A 381 3.70 -9.36 19.38
C VAL A 381 3.75 -8.62 20.73
N GLN A 382 4.51 -9.12 21.68
CA GLN A 382 4.64 -8.51 23.03
C GLN A 382 5.81 -7.52 23.12
N GLU A 383 6.81 -7.68 22.25
CA GLU A 383 8.02 -6.88 22.23
C GLU A 383 7.72 -5.42 21.90
N THR A 384 8.37 -4.50 22.60
CA THR A 384 8.18 -3.07 22.34
C THR A 384 8.78 -2.67 20.99
N ALA A 385 8.25 -1.60 20.38
CA ALA A 385 8.83 -1.04 19.15
C ALA A 385 10.31 -0.62 19.35
N LEU A 386 10.70 -0.20 20.55
CA LEU A 386 12.10 0.09 20.86
C LEU A 386 12.96 -1.18 20.85
N ALA A 387 12.49 -2.26 21.49
CA ALA A 387 13.21 -3.54 21.51
C ALA A 387 13.38 -4.13 20.11
N LEU A 388 12.32 -4.12 19.29
CA LEU A 388 12.36 -4.62 17.91
C LEU A 388 13.35 -3.83 17.04
N ARG A 389 13.35 -2.49 17.15
CA ARG A 389 14.32 -1.64 16.45
C ARG A 389 15.75 -1.89 16.92
N HIS A 390 15.97 -2.09 18.21
CA HIS A 390 17.30 -2.47 18.71
C HIS A 390 17.75 -3.81 18.13
N GLN A 391 16.87 -4.80 18.10
CA GLN A 391 17.18 -6.11 17.51
C GLN A 391 17.54 -5.99 16.03
N MET A 392 16.75 -5.26 15.23
CA MET A 392 17.05 -4.99 13.81
C MET A 392 18.44 -4.36 13.60
N ASN A 393 18.84 -3.46 14.51
CA ASN A 393 20.15 -2.81 14.45
C ASN A 393 21.29 -3.73 14.91
N LEU A 394 21.04 -4.65 15.84
CA LEU A 394 22.04 -5.66 16.24
C LEU A 394 22.25 -6.71 15.14
N ASP A 395 21.18 -7.11 14.47
CA ASP A 395 21.19 -8.10 13.39
C ASP A 395 21.49 -7.48 12.02
N HIS A 396 22.04 -6.25 11.99
CA HIS A 396 22.21 -5.49 10.75
C HIS A 396 23.00 -6.23 9.68
N GLY A 397 23.98 -7.07 10.05
CA GLY A 397 24.77 -7.85 9.09
C GLY A 397 23.93 -8.79 8.23
N LEU A 398 22.84 -9.34 8.79
CA LEU A 398 21.90 -10.18 8.06
C LEU A 398 21.15 -9.37 7.01
N PHE A 399 20.62 -8.21 7.40
CA PHE A 399 19.92 -7.32 6.48
C PHE A 399 20.86 -6.67 5.45
N ASP A 400 22.11 -6.39 5.81
CA ASP A 400 23.13 -5.90 4.89
C ASP A 400 23.39 -6.94 3.81
N SER A 401 23.50 -8.21 4.20
CA SER A 401 23.65 -9.34 3.28
C SER A 401 22.41 -9.51 2.39
N MET A 402 21.21 -9.40 2.98
CA MET A 402 19.93 -9.40 2.26
C MET A 402 19.86 -8.28 1.20
N GLY A 403 20.42 -7.11 1.51
CA GLY A 403 20.54 -5.95 0.62
C GLY A 403 21.66 -6.01 -0.42
N GLY A 404 22.40 -7.12 -0.50
CA GLY A 404 23.52 -7.33 -1.44
C GLY A 404 24.91 -7.01 -0.91
N GLY A 405 25.05 -6.76 0.39
CA GLY A 405 26.31 -6.50 1.07
C GLY A 405 27.12 -5.40 0.40
N ALA A 406 28.41 -5.66 0.16
CA ALA A 406 29.33 -4.71 -0.47
C ALA A 406 28.87 -4.26 -1.88
N THR A 407 28.10 -5.07 -2.61
CA THR A 407 27.62 -4.74 -3.95
C THR A 407 26.71 -3.51 -3.95
N ARG A 408 25.96 -3.27 -2.87
CA ARG A 408 25.11 -2.08 -2.69
C ARG A 408 25.90 -0.78 -2.75
N THR A 409 27.17 -0.81 -2.33
CA THR A 409 28.08 0.35 -2.33
C THR A 409 28.79 0.59 -3.66
N SER A 410 28.47 -0.18 -4.70
CA SER A 410 29.15 -0.11 -5.99
C SER A 410 29.12 1.30 -6.59
N MET A 411 30.30 1.86 -6.88
CA MET A 411 30.52 3.12 -7.60
C MET A 411 30.26 3.01 -9.12
N ARG A 412 29.42 2.05 -9.55
CA ARG A 412 29.06 1.92 -10.97
C ARG A 412 28.17 3.09 -11.36
N SER A 413 28.46 3.69 -12.52
CA SER A 413 27.60 4.73 -13.11
C SER A 413 26.15 4.27 -13.16
N GLY A 414 25.24 5.12 -12.68
CA GLY A 414 23.81 4.82 -12.59
C GLY A 414 23.41 3.90 -11.42
N ARG A 415 24.29 3.70 -10.42
CA ARG A 415 24.00 3.06 -9.11
C ARG A 415 22.98 1.91 -9.21
N PRO A 416 23.23 0.89 -10.06
CA PRO A 416 22.22 -0.12 -10.42
C PRO A 416 21.80 -1.02 -9.25
N TRP A 417 22.57 -0.99 -8.15
CA TRP A 417 22.35 -1.78 -6.95
C TRP A 417 21.83 -0.97 -5.77
N VAL A 418 21.33 0.23 -6.03
CA VAL A 418 20.66 1.06 -5.03
C VAL A 418 19.16 1.00 -5.31
N ARG A 419 18.37 0.79 -4.26
CA ARG A 419 16.91 0.75 -4.39
C ARG A 419 16.41 2.03 -5.04
N THR A 420 15.61 1.86 -6.09
CA THR A 420 14.94 2.98 -6.75
C THR A 420 13.51 3.12 -6.22
N ILE A 421 13.02 4.35 -6.21
CA ILE A 421 11.68 4.73 -5.77
C ILE A 421 11.13 5.81 -6.70
N SER A 422 9.82 5.96 -6.81
CA SER A 422 9.24 6.95 -7.71
C SER A 422 7.98 7.58 -7.14
N ALA A 423 7.70 8.80 -7.57
CA ALA A 423 6.43 9.48 -7.37
C ALA A 423 5.79 9.86 -8.71
N THR A 424 6.31 9.43 -9.86
CA THR A 424 5.89 9.94 -11.17
C THR A 424 4.99 8.98 -11.93
N SER A 425 4.03 9.51 -12.69
CA SER A 425 3.18 8.73 -13.61
C SER A 425 3.81 8.58 -14.99
N GLY A 426 3.30 7.63 -15.78
CA GLY A 426 3.68 7.35 -17.16
C GLY A 426 4.68 6.19 -17.31
N ARG A 427 5.04 5.88 -18.55
CA ARG A 427 6.17 4.99 -18.89
C ARG A 427 7.45 5.81 -18.97
N ASN A 428 7.85 6.44 -17.87
CA ASN A 428 9.16 7.09 -17.83
C ASN A 428 10.15 6.18 -17.09
N PRO A 429 10.98 5.40 -17.80
CA PRO A 429 11.96 4.52 -17.15
C PRO A 429 12.99 5.30 -16.31
N LEU A 430 13.13 6.61 -16.57
CA LEU A 430 14.01 7.54 -15.86
C LEU A 430 13.30 8.33 -14.74
N GLY A 431 11.98 8.17 -14.58
CA GLY A 431 11.18 8.84 -13.54
C GLY A 431 11.34 8.16 -12.18
N TYR A 432 12.56 8.13 -11.65
CA TYR A 432 12.86 7.57 -10.33
C TYR A 432 13.93 8.37 -9.60
N SER A 433 13.99 8.14 -8.30
CA SER A 433 15.03 8.61 -7.40
C SER A 433 15.70 7.40 -6.73
N TYR A 434 16.91 7.58 -6.22
CA TYR A 434 17.53 6.58 -5.35
C TYR A 434 17.02 6.77 -3.93
N MET A 435 16.63 5.67 -3.28
CA MET A 435 16.10 5.71 -1.92
C MET A 435 17.12 6.30 -0.94
N ASP A 436 18.39 5.90 -1.05
CA ASP A 436 19.52 6.47 -0.29
C ASP A 436 19.60 8.01 -0.37
N ASP A 437 19.17 8.62 -1.48
CA ASP A 437 19.22 10.06 -1.65
C ASP A 437 18.05 10.72 -0.94
N VAL A 438 16.83 10.26 -1.25
CA VAL A 438 15.59 10.96 -0.89
C VAL A 438 15.19 10.80 0.57
N VAL A 439 15.57 9.68 1.19
CA VAL A 439 15.32 9.40 2.62
C VAL A 439 16.26 10.23 3.50
N GLY A 440 17.45 10.58 2.99
CA GLY A 440 18.46 11.34 3.72
C GLY A 440 19.39 10.46 4.56
N ASP A 441 20.12 11.08 5.47
CA ASP A 441 21.11 10.38 6.30
C ASP A 441 20.43 9.63 7.46
N PRO A 442 20.67 8.32 7.62
CA PRO A 442 20.24 7.60 8.82
C PRO A 442 20.95 8.17 10.06
N PRO A 443 20.30 8.15 11.24
CA PRO A 443 20.98 8.47 12.49
C PRO A 443 22.23 7.60 12.69
N TYR A 444 23.32 8.18 13.21
CA TYR A 444 24.58 7.45 13.44
C TYR A 444 24.45 6.19 14.33
N THR A 445 23.39 6.11 15.13
CA THR A 445 23.10 4.96 15.99
C THR A 445 22.34 3.84 15.26
N MET A 446 21.95 4.04 14.00
CA MET A 446 21.22 3.06 13.20
C MET A 446 22.11 2.53 12.08
N ALA A 447 22.11 1.20 11.92
CA ALA A 447 22.89 0.53 10.91
C ALA A 447 22.09 0.48 9.60
N TYR A 448 22.29 1.48 8.75
CA TYR A 448 21.74 1.53 7.39
C TYR A 448 22.88 1.78 6.40
N PRO A 449 23.11 0.87 5.43
CA PRO A 449 24.13 1.09 4.43
C PRO A 449 23.69 2.19 3.47
N VAL A 450 24.56 3.20 3.29
CA VAL A 450 24.38 4.32 2.35
C VAL A 450 25.59 4.47 1.44
N THR A 451 25.39 4.95 0.21
CA THR A 451 26.53 5.26 -0.68
C THR A 451 27.12 6.65 -0.41
N SER A 452 28.40 6.84 -0.76
CA SER A 452 29.08 8.15 -0.69
C SER A 452 28.61 9.15 -1.76
N GLU A 453 27.94 8.66 -2.81
CA GLU A 453 27.43 9.44 -3.94
C GLU A 453 26.05 10.06 -3.67
N ARG A 454 25.54 9.93 -2.45
CA ARG A 454 24.19 10.38 -2.10
C ARG A 454 24.00 11.88 -2.31
N ALA A 455 22.83 12.23 -2.83
CA ALA A 455 22.44 13.62 -3.09
C ALA A 455 21.64 14.22 -1.93
N LYS A 456 21.05 15.40 -2.15
CA LYS A 456 20.17 16.04 -1.15
C LYS A 456 18.88 15.25 -0.97
N ALA A 457 18.45 15.13 0.29
CA ALA A 457 17.18 14.53 0.66
C ALA A 457 15.97 15.22 0.01
N GLY A 458 14.89 14.46 -0.13
CA GLY A 458 13.58 15.00 -0.47
C GLY A 458 13.09 15.99 0.59
N TRP A 459 12.13 16.84 0.23
CA TRP A 459 11.60 17.81 1.20
C TRP A 459 10.75 17.17 2.30
N VAL A 460 10.13 16.02 2.01
CA VAL A 460 9.47 15.23 3.05
C VAL A 460 10.53 14.44 3.81
N LYS A 461 10.57 14.61 5.13
CA LYS A 461 11.47 13.89 6.01
C LYS A 461 10.95 12.48 6.25
N TRP A 462 11.85 11.52 6.16
CA TRP A 462 11.59 10.12 6.43
C TRP A 462 12.03 9.76 7.85
N ARG A 463 11.43 8.72 8.41
CA ARG A 463 11.85 8.11 9.66
C ARG A 463 12.48 6.75 9.38
N PHE A 464 13.68 6.54 9.90
CA PHE A 464 14.33 5.24 9.89
C PHE A 464 13.77 4.40 11.04
N LEU A 465 13.48 3.13 10.76
CA LEU A 465 12.95 2.17 11.72
C LEU A 465 14.08 1.34 12.34
#